data_AF-A0A9P6ER29-F1
#
_entry.id   AF-A0A9P6ER29-F1
#
_cell.length_a   1.000
_cell.length_b   1.000
_cell.length_c   1.000
_cell.angle_alpha   90.00
_cell.angle_beta   90.00
_cell.angle_gamma   90.00
#
_symmetry.space_group_name_H-M   'P 1'
#
loop_
_entity.id
_entity.type
_entity.pdbx_description
1 polymer ?
#
loop_
_entity_poly.entity_id
_entity_poly.type
_entity_poly.pdbx_seq_one_letter_code
_entity_poly.pdbx_strand_id
1 'polypeptide(L)'
;MVSIGWTIFEKLYIYKGVFYVVSDTPATVPELQFIISKGIYIKPANVGEEERLPSDHEMKVISTKQAKKLFGGSSAQVMDGHSLLVNDPPQFITHYYHWSAELWFGFWRTYSSLDPNISELGNTTLPPLRRMVFNHLDNYHWRDYANMNQWVLRSSFPSISIEFIDEWRDRAEMGRPFVFERVVLVDRAASMFGYNYQRYQRSAGPAFALPGSMKWWQPIRNNVVEFAGVAPEVGSGTTSKPVITYISRQQWGRRMLIPEHHDKLVSELYKLQDEYGYEINIVNAESMSRLEQIALAARTTIMMGVHGNGLTSLLWMNPNPRSTVMEFFFPEGFAHDYEYTTRALGMTHYGFWNNEFFTSPGLPLPRYVEGFQGNAIPIDGEVVARLCVERLSLNSEVDD
;
A
#
# COMPACT_ATOMS: atom_id res chain seq x y z
N MET A 1 -10.00 -8.30 16.16
CA MET A 1 -10.43 -8.59 14.77
C MET A 1 -9.22 -9.14 14.04
N VAL A 2 -9.35 -10.25 13.30
CA VAL A 2 -8.19 -10.91 12.68
C VAL A 2 -8.38 -11.01 11.17
N SER A 3 -7.40 -10.52 10.43
CA SER A 3 -7.09 -10.94 9.07
C SER A 3 -5.66 -11.49 9.05
N ILE A 4 -5.37 -12.41 8.14
CA ILE A 4 -4.09 -13.12 8.12
C ILE A 4 -2.94 -12.12 7.89
N GLY A 5 -2.01 -12.04 8.85
CA GLY A 5 -0.92 -11.05 8.88
C GLY A 5 -1.33 -9.61 9.24
N TRP A 6 -2.61 -9.37 9.54
CA TRP A 6 -3.17 -8.06 9.87
C TRP A 6 -4.17 -8.19 11.02
N THR A 7 -3.68 -7.99 12.25
CA THR A 7 -4.48 -8.29 13.45
C THR A 7 -4.68 -7.07 14.33
N ILE A 8 -5.93 -6.78 14.68
CA ILE A 8 -6.29 -5.76 15.68
C ILE A 8 -6.47 -6.46 17.03
N PHE A 9 -5.60 -6.11 17.97
CA PHE A 9 -5.71 -6.50 19.37
C PHE A 9 -6.24 -5.35 20.22
N GLU A 10 -7.15 -5.67 21.12
CA GLU A 10 -7.43 -4.87 22.31
C GLU A 10 -6.67 -5.55 23.46
N LYS A 11 -5.69 -4.84 24.05
CA LYS A 11 -4.78 -5.41 25.07
C LYS A 11 -3.87 -6.51 24.56
N LEU A 12 -2.84 -6.13 23.81
CA LEU A 12 -1.70 -7.02 23.54
C LEU A 12 -0.60 -6.75 24.56
N TYR A 13 -0.20 -7.78 25.30
CA TYR A 13 0.82 -7.66 26.34
C TYR A 13 2.21 -7.93 25.77
N ILE A 14 3.22 -7.24 26.27
CA ILE A 14 4.63 -7.50 26.00
C ILE A 14 5.32 -7.76 27.34
N TYR A 15 6.11 -8.82 27.41
CA TYR A 15 6.96 -9.10 28.56
C TYR A 15 8.24 -9.80 28.13
N LYS A 16 9.40 -9.23 28.46
CA LYS A 16 10.73 -9.76 28.09
C LYS A 16 10.89 -10.03 26.60
N GLY A 17 10.38 -9.11 25.76
CA GLY A 17 10.49 -9.20 24.30
C GLY A 17 9.56 -10.23 23.65
N VAL A 18 8.60 -10.80 24.40
CA VAL A 18 7.62 -11.75 23.89
C VAL A 18 6.22 -11.14 23.95
N PHE A 19 5.41 -11.36 22.91
CA PHE A 19 3.99 -10.97 22.90
C PHE A 19 3.13 -12.01 23.64
N TYR A 20 2.14 -11.54 24.39
CA TYR A 20 1.19 -12.41 25.08
C TYR A 20 -0.25 -12.02 24.76
N VAL A 21 -0.99 -12.98 24.22
CA VAL A 21 -2.44 -12.92 24.09
C VAL A 21 -3.04 -13.56 25.34
N VAL A 22 -3.70 -12.78 26.17
CA VAL A 22 -4.32 -13.27 27.41
C VAL A 22 -5.77 -13.65 27.12
N SER A 23 -6.07 -14.95 27.15
CA SER A 23 -7.41 -15.47 26.88
C SER A 23 -7.67 -16.76 27.67
N ASP A 24 -8.79 -16.81 28.38
CA ASP A 24 -9.27 -18.04 29.04
C ASP A 24 -10.02 -18.97 28.05
N THR A 25 -10.18 -18.54 26.80
CA THR A 25 -10.74 -19.31 25.68
C THR A 25 -9.72 -19.39 24.52
N PRO A 26 -8.56 -20.04 24.71
CA PRO A 26 -7.46 -20.01 23.73
C PRO A 26 -7.85 -20.54 22.35
N ALA A 27 -8.83 -21.44 22.25
CA ALA A 27 -9.35 -21.96 20.97
C ALA A 27 -10.01 -20.88 20.07
N THR A 28 -10.33 -19.71 20.62
CA THR A 28 -10.86 -18.56 19.86
C THR A 28 -9.76 -17.67 19.28
N VAL A 29 -8.51 -17.86 19.71
CA VAL A 29 -7.35 -17.17 19.15
C VAL A 29 -6.91 -17.95 17.91
N PRO A 30 -6.80 -17.31 16.74
CA PRO A 30 -6.28 -17.99 15.55
C PRO A 30 -4.87 -18.53 15.78
N GLU A 31 -4.50 -19.55 14.99
CA GLU A 31 -3.15 -20.08 15.03
C GLU A 31 -2.12 -18.96 14.80
N LEU A 32 -1.04 -18.99 15.59
CA LEU A 32 -0.09 -17.88 15.64
C LEU A 32 0.62 -17.63 14.30
N GLN A 33 0.77 -18.66 13.47
CA GLN A 33 1.32 -18.54 12.11
C GLN A 33 0.52 -17.60 11.20
N PHE A 34 -0.76 -17.38 11.49
CA PHE A 34 -1.61 -16.43 10.77
C PHE A 34 -1.56 -15.02 11.35
N ILE A 35 -0.86 -14.81 12.46
CA ILE A 35 -0.77 -13.53 13.18
C ILE A 35 0.63 -12.94 13.05
N ILE A 36 1.67 -13.73 13.32
CA ILE A 36 3.05 -13.27 13.46
C ILE A 36 4.05 -14.32 12.97
N SER A 37 5.25 -13.87 12.60
CA SER A 37 6.41 -14.67 12.21
C SER A 37 7.64 -14.33 13.07
N LYS A 38 8.77 -15.01 12.83
CA LYS A 38 10.06 -14.64 13.45
C LYS A 38 10.63 -13.28 13.01
N GLY A 39 10.00 -12.58 12.06
CA GLY A 39 10.49 -11.28 11.57
C GLY A 39 11.81 -11.35 10.80
N ILE A 40 12.15 -12.51 10.24
CA ILE A 40 13.37 -12.72 9.44
C ILE A 40 13.13 -12.45 7.95
N TYR A 41 14.22 -12.28 7.19
CA TYR A 41 14.15 -11.95 5.76
C TYR A 41 13.43 -13.05 4.97
N ILE A 42 12.54 -12.64 4.07
CA ILE A 42 11.80 -13.55 3.19
C ILE A 42 12.72 -13.96 2.05
N LYS A 43 12.99 -15.26 1.96
CA LYS A 43 13.73 -15.91 0.87
C LYS A 43 12.77 -16.20 -0.29
N PRO A 44 13.29 -16.51 -1.50
CA PRO A 44 12.46 -16.95 -2.63
C PRO A 44 11.52 -18.12 -2.27
N ALA A 45 10.42 -18.24 -3.00
CA ALA A 45 9.36 -19.22 -2.74
C ALA A 45 9.90 -20.64 -2.53
N ASN A 46 9.29 -21.38 -1.60
CA ASN A 46 9.68 -22.75 -1.19
C ASN A 46 11.04 -22.86 -0.48
N VAL A 47 11.65 -21.75 -0.07
CA VAL A 47 12.92 -21.76 0.68
C VAL A 47 12.72 -21.11 2.06
N GLY A 48 12.98 -21.86 3.13
CA GLY A 48 12.98 -21.34 4.50
C GLY A 48 11.60 -20.88 5.01
N GLU A 49 10.50 -21.44 4.48
CA GLU A 49 9.15 -21.08 4.93
C GLU A 49 8.90 -21.52 6.38
N GLU A 50 9.32 -22.74 6.73
CA GLU A 50 9.25 -23.25 8.11
C GLU A 50 10.13 -22.45 9.07
N GLU A 51 11.25 -21.90 8.61
CA GLU A 51 12.16 -21.07 9.43
C GLU A 51 11.43 -19.82 9.95
N ARG A 52 10.45 -19.31 9.19
CA ARG A 52 9.69 -18.10 9.52
C ARG A 52 8.56 -18.35 10.51
N LEU A 53 8.13 -19.59 10.72
CA LEU A 53 7.02 -19.91 11.62
C LEU A 53 7.34 -19.43 13.03
N PRO A 54 6.35 -18.78 13.70
CA PRO A 54 6.56 -18.25 15.03
C PRO A 54 6.73 -19.40 16.03
N SER A 55 7.37 -19.07 17.13
CA SER A 55 7.49 -19.92 18.29
C SER A 55 7.05 -19.17 19.54
N ASP A 56 7.17 -19.84 20.67
CA ASP A 56 7.02 -19.26 22.00
C ASP A 56 7.98 -18.07 22.28
N HIS A 57 8.99 -17.83 21.45
CA HIS A 57 9.88 -16.67 21.54
C HIS A 57 9.26 -15.39 20.96
N GLU A 58 8.32 -15.52 20.04
CA GLU A 58 7.65 -14.38 19.42
C GLU A 58 6.32 -14.08 20.13
N MET A 59 5.46 -15.09 20.29
CA MET A 59 4.12 -14.91 20.85
C MET A 59 3.62 -16.14 21.60
N LYS A 60 2.89 -15.93 22.70
CA LYS A 60 2.20 -16.99 23.45
C LYS A 60 0.74 -16.64 23.71
N VAL A 61 -0.12 -17.66 23.71
CA VAL A 61 -1.48 -17.56 24.25
C VAL A 61 -1.49 -18.11 25.67
N ILE A 62 -1.92 -17.32 26.64
CA ILE A 62 -1.94 -17.71 28.06
C ILE A 62 -3.28 -17.36 28.70
N SER A 63 -3.67 -18.15 29.70
CA SER A 63 -4.84 -17.85 30.54
C SER A 63 -4.60 -16.64 31.45
N THR A 64 -5.67 -16.05 31.96
CA THR A 64 -5.61 -14.98 32.97
C THR A 64 -4.85 -15.44 34.22
N LYS A 65 -4.99 -16.72 34.61
CA LYS A 65 -4.27 -17.31 35.75
C LYS A 65 -2.76 -17.38 35.48
N GLN A 66 -2.36 -17.81 34.29
CA GLN A 66 -0.95 -17.84 33.88
C GLN A 66 -0.38 -16.43 33.80
N ALA A 67 -1.13 -15.47 33.24
CA ALA A 67 -0.72 -14.06 33.17
C ALA A 67 -0.45 -13.47 34.57
N LYS A 68 -1.37 -13.67 35.53
CA LYS A 68 -1.18 -13.21 36.93
C LYS A 68 0.10 -13.78 37.57
N LYS A 69 0.39 -15.07 37.32
CA LYS A 69 1.61 -15.73 37.82
C LYS A 69 2.86 -15.19 37.13
N LEU A 70 2.83 -15.07 35.80
CA LEU A 70 3.97 -14.66 34.98
C LEU A 70 4.36 -13.20 35.23
N PHE A 71 3.37 -12.31 35.32
CA PHE A 71 3.56 -10.88 35.56
C PHE A 71 3.83 -10.55 37.04
N GLY A 72 3.84 -11.56 37.92
CA GLY A 72 4.24 -11.43 39.33
C GLY A 72 3.37 -10.45 40.12
N GLY A 73 2.10 -10.28 39.76
CA GLY A 73 1.20 -9.30 40.37
C GLY A 73 1.52 -7.83 40.07
N SER A 74 2.53 -7.53 39.25
CA SER A 74 2.78 -6.16 38.78
C SER A 74 1.70 -5.73 37.80
N SER A 75 1.17 -4.51 37.93
CA SER A 75 0.31 -3.94 36.92
C SER A 75 1.11 -3.72 35.62
N ALA A 76 0.58 -4.22 34.51
CA ALA A 76 1.14 -3.92 33.20
C ALA A 76 1.04 -2.42 32.95
N GLN A 77 2.14 -1.81 32.51
CA GLN A 77 2.16 -0.40 32.14
C GLN A 77 1.43 -0.23 30.82
N VAL A 78 0.39 0.61 30.82
CA VAL A 78 -0.44 0.82 29.65
C VAL A 78 0.29 1.74 28.67
N MET A 79 0.44 1.27 27.44
CA MET A 79 0.81 2.08 26.29
C MET A 79 -0.50 2.57 25.67
N ASP A 80 -0.86 3.81 25.97
CA ASP A 80 -2.18 4.38 25.69
C ASP A 80 -2.36 4.80 24.23
N GLY A 81 -3.61 4.81 23.79
CA GLY A 81 -4.01 5.11 22.42
C GLY A 81 -3.72 3.98 21.42
N HIS A 82 -3.70 4.36 20.16
CA HIS A 82 -3.65 3.42 19.03
C HIS A 82 -2.23 3.30 18.50
N SER A 83 -1.75 2.06 18.41
CA SER A 83 -0.41 1.74 17.91
C SER A 83 -0.47 0.91 16.64
N LEU A 84 0.52 1.09 15.78
CA LEU A 84 0.85 0.18 14.69
C LEU A 84 2.15 -0.50 15.07
N LEU A 85 2.14 -1.82 15.17
CA LEU A 85 3.32 -2.62 15.43
C LEU A 85 3.68 -3.38 14.15
N VAL A 86 4.87 -3.11 13.63
CA VAL A 86 5.37 -3.71 12.39
C VAL A 86 6.43 -4.74 12.72
N ASN A 87 6.11 -6.02 12.49
CA ASN A 87 7.02 -7.15 12.71
C ASN A 87 7.92 -7.47 11.50
N ASP A 88 7.82 -6.67 10.44
CA ASP A 88 8.63 -6.86 9.23
C ASP A 88 10.11 -6.50 9.46
N PRO A 89 11.06 -7.25 8.88
CA PRO A 89 12.45 -6.81 8.78
C PRO A 89 12.61 -5.64 7.78
N PRO A 90 13.78 -4.97 7.75
CA PRO A 90 14.06 -3.86 6.83
C PRO A 90 13.86 -4.15 5.33
N GLN A 91 13.88 -5.42 4.91
CA GLN A 91 13.98 -5.89 3.53
C GLN A 91 13.08 -5.15 2.52
N PHE A 92 11.85 -4.82 2.90
CA PHE A 92 10.89 -4.15 2.01
C PHE A 92 10.56 -2.72 2.45
N ILE A 93 10.79 -2.36 3.71
CA ILE A 93 10.29 -1.11 4.31
C ILE A 93 10.94 0.14 3.69
N THR A 94 12.22 0.03 3.30
CA THR A 94 13.03 1.11 2.73
C THR A 94 12.64 1.53 1.30
N HIS A 95 11.49 1.07 0.81
CA HIS A 95 11.07 1.29 -0.55
C HIS A 95 9.65 1.87 -0.61
N TYR A 96 9.48 3.03 -1.26
CA TYR A 96 8.22 3.80 -1.29
C TYR A 96 6.99 2.94 -1.66
N TYR A 97 7.08 2.10 -2.69
CA TYR A 97 5.97 1.20 -3.06
C TYR A 97 5.57 0.27 -1.90
N HIS A 98 6.50 -0.47 -1.32
CA HIS A 98 6.22 -1.42 -0.24
C HIS A 98 5.81 -0.71 1.05
N TRP A 99 6.26 0.52 1.27
CA TRP A 99 5.78 1.35 2.36
C TRP A 99 4.33 1.80 2.11
N SER A 100 4.07 2.56 1.05
CA SER A 100 2.79 3.25 0.86
C SER A 100 1.69 2.37 0.28
N ALA A 101 2.00 1.50 -0.69
CA ALA A 101 1.02 0.66 -1.38
C ALA A 101 0.84 -0.73 -0.75
N GLU A 102 1.69 -1.11 0.21
CA GLU A 102 1.55 -2.38 0.94
C GLU A 102 1.41 -2.18 2.45
N LEU A 103 2.45 -1.68 3.13
CA LEU A 103 2.43 -1.56 4.59
C LEU A 103 1.37 -0.55 5.08
N TRP A 104 1.44 0.69 4.60
CA TRP A 104 0.54 1.77 4.99
C TRP A 104 -0.88 1.53 4.46
N PHE A 105 -0.98 1.03 3.23
CA PHE A 105 -2.22 0.64 2.57
C PHE A 105 -2.97 -0.43 3.36
N GLY A 106 -2.30 -1.54 3.70
CA GLY A 106 -2.87 -2.63 4.48
C GLY A 106 -3.15 -2.24 5.92
N PHE A 107 -2.28 -1.42 6.55
CA PHE A 107 -2.50 -0.90 7.90
C PHE A 107 -3.80 -0.10 7.93
N TRP A 108 -3.91 0.89 7.05
CA TRP A 108 -5.05 1.78 7.08
C TRP A 108 -6.33 1.02 6.71
N ARG A 109 -6.28 0.12 5.72
CA ARG A 109 -7.41 -0.76 5.39
C ARG A 109 -7.85 -1.62 6.57
N THR A 110 -6.91 -2.09 7.38
CA THR A 110 -7.17 -2.86 8.59
C THR A 110 -7.79 -1.97 9.67
N TYR A 111 -7.18 -0.85 9.99
CA TYR A 111 -7.65 0.03 11.07
C TYR A 111 -9.00 0.68 10.72
N SER A 112 -9.19 1.10 9.47
CA SER A 112 -10.44 1.66 8.95
C SER A 112 -11.61 0.68 8.99
N SER A 113 -11.37 -0.64 9.13
CA SER A 113 -12.44 -1.62 9.29
C SER A 113 -13.27 -1.42 10.57
N LEU A 114 -12.73 -0.68 11.53
CA LEU A 114 -13.42 -0.29 12.77
C LEU A 114 -14.40 0.87 12.58
N ASP A 115 -14.36 1.57 11.44
CA ASP A 115 -15.28 2.66 11.10
C ASP A 115 -15.91 2.42 9.72
N PRO A 116 -17.11 1.82 9.67
CA PRO A 116 -17.80 1.59 8.41
C PRO A 116 -18.38 2.87 7.79
N ASN A 117 -18.36 4.00 8.50
CA ASN A 117 -19.09 5.23 8.13
C ASN A 117 -18.16 6.34 7.62
N ILE A 118 -16.93 6.02 7.21
CA ILE A 118 -16.01 6.99 6.59
C ILE A 118 -16.70 7.63 5.38
N SER A 119 -16.79 8.97 5.40
CA SER A 119 -17.51 9.74 4.39
C SER A 119 -16.69 9.92 3.11
N GLU A 120 -17.34 10.42 2.05
CA GLU A 120 -16.67 10.84 0.80
C GLU A 120 -15.58 11.89 1.03
N LEU A 121 -15.78 12.76 2.01
CA LEU A 121 -14.82 13.80 2.39
C LEU A 121 -13.66 13.25 3.24
N GLY A 122 -13.64 11.95 3.54
CA GLY A 122 -12.60 11.34 4.38
C GLY A 122 -12.76 11.64 5.86
N ASN A 123 -13.97 12.00 6.33
CA ASN A 123 -14.21 12.15 7.76
C ASN A 123 -14.32 10.76 8.40
N THR A 124 -13.59 10.55 9.50
CA THR A 124 -13.60 9.30 10.27
C THR A 124 -13.72 9.61 11.76
N THR A 125 -14.33 8.69 12.51
CA THR A 125 -14.41 8.71 13.98
C THR A 125 -13.20 8.04 14.64
N LEU A 126 -12.32 7.42 13.85
CA LEU A 126 -11.16 6.73 14.38
C LEU A 126 -10.14 7.73 14.95
N PRO A 127 -9.64 7.50 16.17
CA PRO A 127 -8.55 8.30 16.70
C PRO A 127 -7.29 8.19 15.84
N PRO A 128 -6.51 9.27 15.69
CA PRO A 128 -5.26 9.23 14.95
C PRO A 128 -4.25 8.29 15.61
N LEU A 129 -3.39 7.68 14.79
CA LEU A 129 -2.35 6.80 15.27
C LEU A 129 -1.37 7.59 16.15
N ARG A 130 -1.16 7.15 17.39
CA ARG A 130 -0.18 7.80 18.28
C ARG A 130 1.23 7.29 18.05
N ARG A 131 1.36 6.05 17.62
CA ARG A 131 2.63 5.31 17.72
C ARG A 131 2.78 4.32 16.56
N MET A 132 3.96 4.30 15.96
CA MET A 132 4.42 3.24 15.08
C MET A 132 5.65 2.59 15.71
N VAL A 133 5.60 1.28 15.94
CA VAL A 133 6.63 0.52 16.64
C VAL A 133 7.22 -0.49 15.67
N PHE A 134 8.54 -0.49 15.56
CA PHE A 134 9.30 -1.45 14.80
C PHE A 134 10.16 -2.28 15.74
N ASN A 135 10.00 -3.59 15.73
CA ASN A 135 10.76 -4.51 16.59
C ASN A 135 11.87 -5.28 15.85
N HIS A 136 12.16 -4.94 14.59
CA HIS A 136 13.22 -5.58 13.78
C HIS A 136 14.06 -4.60 12.94
N LEU A 137 13.82 -3.28 13.05
CA LEU A 137 14.61 -2.28 12.34
C LEU A 137 14.96 -1.07 13.20
N ASP A 138 16.04 -0.41 12.79
CA ASP A 138 16.53 0.83 13.39
C ASP A 138 15.98 2.08 12.66
N ASN A 139 16.32 3.26 13.17
CA ASN A 139 15.91 4.54 12.59
C ASN A 139 16.53 4.80 11.21
N TYR A 140 17.61 4.14 10.81
CA TYR A 140 18.25 4.37 9.51
C TYR A 140 17.57 3.59 8.38
N HIS A 141 16.93 2.46 8.68
CA HIS A 141 16.41 1.52 7.69
C HIS A 141 14.89 1.52 7.52
N TRP A 142 14.25 2.69 7.60
CA TRP A 142 12.83 2.86 7.22
C TRP A 142 12.58 3.96 6.18
N ARG A 143 13.54 4.86 5.96
CA ARG A 143 13.41 5.92 4.95
C ARG A 143 13.75 5.35 3.58
N ASP A 144 12.98 5.74 2.58
CA ASP A 144 13.25 5.44 1.18
C ASP A 144 14.14 6.51 0.55
N TYR A 145 14.76 6.17 -0.58
CA TYR A 145 15.66 7.08 -1.30
C TYR A 145 14.93 8.34 -1.83
N ALA A 146 13.63 8.26 -2.10
CA ALA A 146 12.82 9.40 -2.55
C ALA A 146 12.28 10.23 -1.37
N ASN A 147 12.54 9.80 -0.12
CA ASN A 147 12.06 10.43 1.12
C ASN A 147 10.52 10.58 1.14
N MET A 148 9.79 9.65 0.52
CA MET A 148 8.34 9.61 0.50
C MET A 148 7.75 8.95 1.76
N ASN A 149 8.44 7.98 2.37
CA ASN A 149 7.97 7.26 3.55
C ASN A 149 7.70 8.23 4.71
N GLN A 150 8.68 9.10 4.99
CA GLN A 150 8.54 10.12 6.02
C GLN A 150 7.48 11.18 5.66
N TRP A 151 7.32 11.50 4.39
CA TRP A 151 6.29 12.45 3.94
C TRP A 151 4.91 11.88 4.22
N VAL A 152 4.61 10.69 3.69
CA VAL A 152 3.33 10.01 3.83
C VAL A 152 2.97 9.78 5.29
N LEU A 153 3.93 9.32 6.11
CA LEU A 153 3.70 9.08 7.53
C LEU A 153 3.32 10.36 8.28
N ARG A 154 4.08 11.44 8.08
CA ARG A 154 3.94 12.68 8.84
C ARG A 154 2.78 13.53 8.35
N SER A 155 2.43 13.47 7.08
CA SER A 155 1.21 14.10 6.59
C SER A 155 -0.04 13.34 7.02
N SER A 156 0.00 11.99 7.03
CA SER A 156 -1.13 11.18 7.51
C SER A 156 -1.42 11.41 9.00
N PHE A 157 -0.37 11.41 9.85
CA PHE A 157 -0.48 11.61 11.30
C PHE A 157 0.65 12.53 11.81
N PRO A 158 0.43 13.86 11.89
CA PRO A 158 1.48 14.81 12.26
C PRO A 158 2.11 14.56 13.64
N SER A 159 1.32 14.12 14.61
CA SER A 159 1.75 13.90 16.01
C SER A 159 2.28 12.49 16.30
N ILE A 160 2.50 11.66 15.27
CA ILE A 160 2.90 10.27 15.48
C ILE A 160 4.30 10.13 16.12
N SER A 161 4.44 9.23 17.08
CA SER A 161 5.76 8.78 17.58
C SER A 161 6.22 7.55 16.81
N ILE A 162 7.51 7.44 16.54
CA ILE A 162 8.10 6.25 15.93
C ILE A 162 9.10 5.68 16.92
N GLU A 163 9.03 4.38 17.11
CA GLU A 163 9.96 3.62 17.94
C GLU A 163 10.56 2.48 17.15
N PHE A 164 11.83 2.22 17.43
CA PHE A 164 12.65 1.27 16.70
C PHE A 164 13.11 0.15 17.63
N ILE A 165 13.99 -0.70 17.09
CA ILE A 165 14.49 -1.89 17.76
C ILE A 165 15.08 -1.61 19.16
N ASP A 166 15.67 -0.44 19.37
CA ASP A 166 16.32 -0.12 20.64
C ASP A 166 15.28 0.14 21.75
N GLU A 167 14.20 0.89 21.48
CA GLU A 167 13.09 1.04 22.44
C GLU A 167 12.35 -0.28 22.70
N TRP A 168 12.35 -1.20 21.72
CA TRP A 168 11.84 -2.56 21.91
C TRP A 168 12.72 -3.37 22.87
N ARG A 169 14.05 -3.32 22.69
CA ARG A 169 15.04 -3.98 23.56
C ARG A 169 15.00 -3.44 24.98
N ASP A 170 14.95 -2.12 25.14
CA ASP A 170 14.84 -1.48 26.45
C ASP A 170 13.64 -2.02 27.23
N ARG A 171 12.46 -2.12 26.59
CA ARG A 171 11.26 -2.70 27.23
C ARG A 171 11.40 -4.17 27.55
N ALA A 172 12.09 -4.94 26.70
CA ALA A 172 12.37 -6.34 26.96
C ALA A 172 13.27 -6.51 28.20
N GLU A 173 14.29 -5.67 28.35
CA GLU A 173 15.28 -5.72 29.42
C GLU A 173 14.76 -5.18 30.77
N MET A 174 13.81 -4.23 30.75
CA MET A 174 13.18 -3.68 31.96
C MET A 174 12.53 -4.75 32.86
N GLY A 175 12.20 -5.92 32.33
CA GLY A 175 11.59 -7.01 33.11
C GLY A 175 10.22 -6.64 33.69
N ARG A 176 9.51 -5.68 33.08
CA ARG A 176 8.16 -5.25 33.45
C ARG A 176 7.18 -5.50 32.30
N PRO A 177 5.94 -5.91 32.58
CA PRO A 177 4.93 -6.08 31.54
C PRO A 177 4.42 -4.72 31.05
N PHE A 178 4.31 -4.59 29.73
CA PHE A 178 3.61 -3.51 29.06
C PHE A 178 2.36 -4.07 28.37
N VAL A 179 1.37 -3.21 28.14
CA VAL A 179 0.15 -3.59 27.40
C VAL A 179 -0.24 -2.47 26.45
N PHE A 180 -0.38 -2.77 25.16
CA PHE A 180 -0.99 -1.85 24.22
C PHE A 180 -2.48 -1.74 24.49
N GLU A 181 -3.02 -0.53 24.62
CA GLU A 181 -4.46 -0.32 24.72
C GLU A 181 -5.18 -0.88 23.48
N ARG A 182 -4.77 -0.43 22.29
CA ARG A 182 -5.12 -1.04 21.00
C ARG A 182 -3.92 -1.02 20.05
N VAL A 183 -3.68 -2.13 19.37
CA VAL A 183 -2.60 -2.24 18.39
C VAL A 183 -3.05 -2.97 17.14
N VAL A 184 -2.69 -2.43 15.98
CA VAL A 184 -2.65 -3.17 14.72
C VAL A 184 -1.28 -3.82 14.63
N LEU A 185 -1.21 -5.15 14.72
CA LEU A 185 -0.01 -5.92 14.45
C LEU A 185 -0.03 -6.30 12.97
N VAL A 186 1.03 -5.93 12.26
CA VAL A 186 1.27 -6.34 10.87
C VAL A 186 2.50 -7.23 10.79
N ASP A 187 2.35 -8.30 10.02
CA ASP A 187 3.42 -9.21 9.66
C ASP A 187 3.25 -9.69 8.22
N ARG A 188 4.17 -9.27 7.34
CA ARG A 188 4.18 -9.61 5.92
C ARG A 188 4.33 -11.11 5.70
N ALA A 189 5.19 -11.79 6.45
CA ALA A 189 5.42 -13.22 6.29
C ALA A 189 4.16 -14.03 6.66
N ALA A 190 3.46 -13.65 7.72
CA ALA A 190 2.17 -14.23 8.10
C ALA A 190 1.10 -13.90 7.05
N SER A 191 1.10 -12.69 6.48
CA SER A 191 0.14 -12.30 5.42
C SER A 191 0.19 -13.21 4.20
N MET A 192 1.34 -13.88 3.97
CA MET A 192 1.52 -14.81 2.85
C MET A 192 0.57 -16.01 2.91
N PHE A 193 0.10 -16.41 4.09
CA PHE A 193 -0.87 -17.49 4.24
C PHE A 193 -2.30 -17.08 3.82
N GLY A 194 -2.56 -15.80 3.59
CA GLY A 194 -3.90 -15.31 3.27
C GLY A 194 -4.32 -15.62 1.84
N TYR A 195 -5.59 -15.97 1.65
CA TYR A 195 -6.16 -16.27 0.33
C TYR A 195 -5.89 -15.16 -0.71
N ASN A 196 -6.10 -13.89 -0.33
CA ASN A 196 -5.84 -12.76 -1.22
C ASN A 196 -4.34 -12.57 -1.51
N TYR A 197 -3.45 -12.92 -0.59
CA TYR A 197 -2.03 -12.94 -0.90
C TYR A 197 -1.71 -14.03 -1.93
N GLN A 198 -2.22 -15.25 -1.74
CA GLN A 198 -1.99 -16.35 -2.69
C GLN A 198 -2.49 -16.01 -4.10
N ARG A 199 -3.56 -15.22 -4.21
CA ARG A 199 -4.11 -14.78 -5.49
C ARG A 199 -3.36 -13.62 -6.13
N TYR A 200 -2.94 -12.62 -5.34
CA TYR A 200 -2.43 -11.35 -5.88
C TYR A 200 -0.96 -11.06 -5.54
N GLN A 201 -0.34 -11.87 -4.68
CA GLN A 201 1.02 -11.74 -4.15
C GLN A 201 1.29 -10.40 -3.42
N ARG A 202 0.24 -9.72 -2.94
CA ARG A 202 0.33 -8.44 -2.21
C ARG A 202 0.10 -8.63 -0.73
N SER A 203 1.02 -8.12 0.11
CA SER A 203 0.91 -8.29 1.57
C SER A 203 -0.30 -7.56 2.15
N ALA A 204 -0.74 -6.46 1.55
CA ALA A 204 -1.98 -5.77 1.93
C ALA A 204 -3.25 -6.56 1.55
N GLY A 205 -3.14 -7.55 0.66
CA GLY A 205 -4.27 -8.29 0.10
C GLY A 205 -5.24 -8.86 1.15
N PRO A 206 -4.77 -9.58 2.18
CA PRO A 206 -5.62 -10.14 3.22
C PRO A 206 -6.45 -9.09 3.98
N ALA A 207 -5.96 -7.86 4.18
CA ALA A 207 -6.68 -6.81 4.89
C ALA A 207 -8.04 -6.46 4.22
N PHE A 208 -8.18 -6.70 2.92
CA PHE A 208 -9.41 -6.44 2.17
C PHE A 208 -10.55 -7.44 2.44
N ALA A 209 -10.28 -8.53 3.17
CA ALA A 209 -11.33 -9.43 3.66
C ALA A 209 -12.12 -8.85 4.85
N LEU A 210 -11.60 -7.80 5.49
CA LEU A 210 -12.26 -7.13 6.62
C LEU A 210 -13.46 -6.29 6.12
N PRO A 211 -14.46 -5.99 6.95
CA PRO A 211 -15.49 -5.01 6.59
C PRO A 211 -14.90 -3.60 6.49
N GLY A 212 -15.66 -2.63 5.98
CA GLY A 212 -15.26 -1.22 5.97
C GLY A 212 -15.98 -0.40 4.91
N SER A 213 -15.84 0.93 5.00
CA SER A 213 -16.34 1.87 4.00
C SER A 213 -15.62 1.71 2.66
N MET A 214 -16.32 1.95 1.54
CA MET A 214 -15.68 2.08 0.22
C MET A 214 -14.79 3.32 0.11
N LYS A 215 -14.93 4.28 1.03
CA LYS A 215 -14.15 5.52 1.12
C LYS A 215 -13.01 5.43 2.12
N TRP A 216 -12.65 4.20 2.49
CA TRP A 216 -11.62 3.92 3.47
C TRP A 216 -10.33 4.67 3.21
N TRP A 217 -9.85 4.85 1.98
CA TRP A 217 -8.56 5.52 1.71
C TRP A 217 -8.61 7.06 1.78
N GLN A 218 -9.79 7.67 1.67
CA GLN A 218 -9.94 9.13 1.60
C GLN A 218 -9.30 9.90 2.76
N PRO A 219 -9.39 9.48 4.04
CA PRO A 219 -8.75 10.18 5.14
C PRO A 219 -7.22 10.30 4.97
N ILE A 220 -6.56 9.22 4.53
CA ILE A 220 -5.10 9.22 4.30
C ILE A 220 -4.77 10.04 3.06
N ARG A 221 -5.50 9.83 1.95
CA ARG A 221 -5.31 10.59 0.72
C ARG A 221 -5.42 12.09 0.98
N ASN A 222 -6.50 12.53 1.62
CA ASN A 222 -6.81 13.93 1.82
C ASN A 222 -5.74 14.61 2.67
N ASN A 223 -5.32 14.00 3.78
CA ASN A 223 -4.23 14.52 4.59
C ASN A 223 -2.91 14.66 3.80
N VAL A 224 -2.56 13.67 2.98
CA VAL A 224 -1.33 13.69 2.17
C VAL A 224 -1.38 14.75 1.06
N VAL A 225 -2.52 14.86 0.40
CA VAL A 225 -2.77 15.79 -0.72
C VAL A 225 -2.88 17.24 -0.22
N GLU A 226 -3.58 17.48 0.88
CA GLU A 226 -3.66 18.80 1.53
C GLU A 226 -2.31 19.28 2.02
N PHE A 227 -1.51 18.39 2.61
CA PHE A 227 -0.15 18.71 3.01
C PHE A 227 0.75 19.06 1.82
N ALA A 228 0.39 18.59 0.61
CA ALA A 228 1.04 19.00 -0.63
C ALA A 228 0.50 20.32 -1.22
N GLY A 229 -0.42 21.00 -0.52
CA GLY A 229 -0.99 22.28 -0.92
C GLY A 229 -2.15 22.18 -1.92
N VAL A 230 -2.76 21.00 -2.05
CA VAL A 230 -3.86 20.75 -2.99
C VAL A 230 -5.13 20.43 -2.21
N ALA A 231 -6.26 21.04 -2.59
CA ALA A 231 -7.53 20.78 -1.93
C ALA A 231 -8.01 19.33 -2.20
N PRO A 232 -8.62 18.62 -1.22
CA PRO A 232 -9.01 17.22 -1.35
C PRO A 232 -9.91 16.90 -2.54
N GLU A 233 -10.81 17.81 -2.87
CA GLU A 233 -11.81 17.70 -3.93
C GLU A 233 -11.20 17.74 -5.34
N VAL A 234 -9.94 18.17 -5.46
CA VAL A 234 -9.24 18.14 -6.74
C VAL A 234 -9.21 16.71 -7.28
N GLY A 235 -9.57 16.58 -8.56
CA GLY A 235 -9.69 15.31 -9.28
C GLY A 235 -10.99 14.53 -9.03
N SER A 236 -11.87 14.97 -8.13
CA SER A 236 -13.14 14.25 -7.84
C SER A 236 -14.18 14.34 -8.95
N GLY A 237 -14.19 15.44 -9.70
CA GLY A 237 -15.22 15.77 -10.68
C GLY A 237 -15.09 15.02 -12.01
N THR A 238 -16.25 14.76 -12.63
CA THR A 238 -16.36 14.21 -13.99
C THR A 238 -16.57 15.28 -15.07
N THR A 239 -16.76 16.54 -14.68
CA THR A 239 -17.03 17.67 -15.61
C THR A 239 -15.80 18.53 -15.88
N SER A 240 -14.77 18.41 -15.05
CA SER A 240 -13.50 19.11 -15.25
C SER A 240 -12.75 18.53 -16.46
N LYS A 241 -11.93 19.40 -17.07
CA LYS A 241 -10.94 19.04 -18.08
C LYS A 241 -10.15 17.79 -17.63
N PRO A 242 -10.20 16.67 -18.38
CA PRO A 242 -9.43 15.48 -18.05
C PRO A 242 -7.92 15.76 -18.03
N VAL A 243 -7.23 15.16 -17.07
CA VAL A 243 -5.77 15.22 -16.95
C VAL A 243 -5.19 13.84 -17.19
N ILE A 244 -4.39 13.71 -18.24
CA ILE A 244 -3.64 12.50 -18.58
C ILE A 244 -2.18 12.73 -18.21
N THR A 245 -1.64 11.85 -17.38
CA THR A 245 -0.26 11.91 -16.90
C THR A 245 0.48 10.65 -17.31
N TYR A 246 1.47 10.79 -18.19
CA TYR A 246 2.42 9.74 -18.53
C TYR A 246 3.71 9.93 -17.74
N ILE A 247 3.98 8.98 -16.84
CA ILE A 247 5.23 8.90 -16.08
C ILE A 247 6.27 8.19 -16.94
N SER A 248 7.08 8.98 -17.64
CA SER A 248 8.16 8.52 -18.49
C SER A 248 9.33 7.98 -17.67
N ARG A 249 9.88 6.85 -18.13
CA ARG A 249 11.10 6.23 -17.59
C ARG A 249 12.31 6.34 -18.51
N GLN A 250 12.22 7.08 -19.62
CA GLN A 250 13.28 7.10 -20.64
C GLN A 250 14.64 7.64 -20.14
N GLN A 251 14.68 8.22 -18.94
CA GLN A 251 15.91 8.74 -18.32
C GLN A 251 16.42 7.89 -17.12
N TRP A 252 15.74 6.79 -16.77
CA TRP A 252 16.05 5.99 -15.57
C TRP A 252 17.10 4.89 -15.80
N GLY A 253 17.25 4.41 -17.03
CA GLY A 253 18.20 3.35 -17.40
C GLY A 253 17.72 1.91 -17.18
N ARG A 254 16.51 1.70 -16.68
CA ARG A 254 15.82 0.38 -16.60
C ARG A 254 14.32 0.52 -16.84
N ARG A 255 13.65 -0.50 -17.37
CA ARG A 255 12.19 -0.51 -17.64
C ARG A 255 11.80 0.65 -18.54
N MET A 256 12.46 0.73 -19.69
CA MET A 256 12.23 1.78 -20.68
C MET A 256 11.42 1.24 -21.85
N LEU A 257 10.64 2.12 -22.47
CA LEU A 257 10.01 1.83 -23.75
C LEU A 257 11.08 1.85 -24.85
N ILE A 258 10.81 1.13 -25.93
CA ILE A 258 11.52 1.32 -27.19
C ILE A 258 11.43 2.81 -27.57
N PRO A 259 12.54 3.51 -27.88
CA PRO A 259 12.56 4.96 -28.12
C PRO A 259 11.53 5.43 -29.15
N GLU A 260 11.42 4.74 -30.28
CA GLU A 260 10.48 5.09 -31.35
C GLU A 260 9.02 4.91 -30.90
N HIS A 261 8.75 3.91 -30.06
CA HIS A 261 7.42 3.68 -29.50
C HIS A 261 7.08 4.73 -28.43
N HIS A 262 8.07 5.18 -27.64
CA HIS A 262 7.92 6.30 -26.72
C HIS A 262 7.55 7.58 -27.47
N ASP A 263 8.31 7.93 -28.51
CA ASP A 263 8.09 9.13 -29.31
C ASP A 263 6.70 9.11 -29.97
N LYS A 264 6.30 7.94 -30.48
CA LYS A 264 4.96 7.72 -31.03
C LYS A 264 3.87 7.91 -29.97
N LEU A 265 4.01 7.29 -28.79
CA LEU A 265 3.06 7.47 -27.67
C LEU A 265 2.93 8.95 -27.29
N VAL A 266 4.05 9.66 -27.13
CA VAL A 266 4.04 11.10 -26.79
C VAL A 266 3.31 11.90 -27.87
N SER A 267 3.58 11.63 -29.15
CA SER A 267 2.89 12.28 -30.26
C SER A 267 1.38 12.02 -30.24
N GLU A 268 0.94 10.78 -30.05
CA GLU A 268 -0.49 10.45 -30.00
C GLU A 268 -1.20 11.07 -28.79
N LEU A 269 -0.53 11.16 -27.63
CA LEU A 269 -1.08 11.84 -26.46
C LEU A 269 -1.26 13.35 -26.72
N TYR A 270 -0.30 14.02 -27.36
CA TYR A 270 -0.44 15.43 -27.72
C TYR A 270 -1.55 15.68 -28.74
N LYS A 271 -1.85 14.74 -29.65
CA LYS A 271 -3.05 14.86 -30.50
C LYS A 271 -4.34 14.92 -29.69
N LEU A 272 -4.43 14.20 -28.57
CA LEU A 272 -5.59 14.29 -27.68
C LEU A 272 -5.73 15.68 -27.04
N GLN A 273 -4.62 16.38 -26.80
CA GLN A 273 -4.63 17.79 -26.38
C GLN A 273 -5.21 18.68 -27.48
N ASP A 274 -4.77 18.49 -28.72
CA ASP A 274 -5.17 19.32 -29.85
C ASP A 274 -6.63 19.09 -30.27
N GLU A 275 -7.09 17.84 -30.26
CA GLU A 275 -8.41 17.43 -30.74
C GLU A 275 -9.51 17.56 -29.68
N TYR A 276 -9.24 17.14 -28.44
CA TYR A 276 -10.23 17.10 -27.36
C TYR A 276 -9.98 18.14 -26.26
N GLY A 277 -8.87 18.88 -26.33
CA GLY A 277 -8.51 19.83 -25.30
C GLY A 277 -8.18 19.18 -23.97
N TYR A 278 -7.68 17.93 -23.93
CA TYR A 278 -7.24 17.31 -22.68
C TYR A 278 -5.95 17.97 -22.14
N GLU A 279 -5.71 17.87 -20.83
CA GLU A 279 -4.40 18.24 -20.27
C GLU A 279 -3.45 17.04 -20.32
N ILE A 280 -2.30 17.20 -20.98
CA ILE A 280 -1.30 16.15 -21.15
C ILE A 280 -0.04 16.51 -20.38
N ASN A 281 0.38 15.64 -19.47
CA ASN A 281 1.59 15.78 -18.68
C ASN A 281 2.52 14.60 -18.96
N ILE A 282 3.61 14.85 -19.68
CA ILE A 282 4.68 13.86 -19.89
C ILE A 282 5.80 14.20 -18.92
N VAL A 283 5.99 13.37 -17.88
CA VAL A 283 6.85 13.73 -16.76
C VAL A 283 7.89 12.65 -16.45
N ASN A 284 9.09 13.08 -16.05
CA ASN A 284 10.01 12.22 -15.33
C ASN A 284 9.84 12.49 -13.83
N ALA A 285 9.25 11.56 -13.10
CA ALA A 285 8.96 11.73 -11.67
C ALA A 285 10.22 12.01 -10.82
N GLU A 286 11.39 11.51 -11.20
CA GLU A 286 12.65 11.73 -10.46
C GLU A 286 13.17 13.16 -10.57
N SER A 287 12.76 13.87 -11.61
CA SER A 287 13.07 15.28 -11.81
C SER A 287 12.11 16.22 -11.06
N MET A 288 11.04 15.67 -10.47
CA MET A 288 10.00 16.43 -9.76
C MET A 288 10.19 16.34 -8.26
N SER A 289 9.90 17.45 -7.57
CA SER A 289 9.76 17.44 -6.12
C SER A 289 8.57 16.56 -5.68
N ARG A 290 8.60 16.09 -4.43
CA ARG A 290 7.51 15.30 -3.83
C ARG A 290 6.16 16.03 -3.91
N LEU A 291 6.18 17.35 -3.70
CA LEU A 291 5.01 18.21 -3.79
C LEU A 291 4.40 18.17 -5.19
N GLU A 292 5.22 18.37 -6.23
CA GLU A 292 4.76 18.35 -7.62
C GLU A 292 4.23 16.97 -8.01
N GLN A 293 4.88 15.88 -7.56
CA GLN A 293 4.42 14.52 -7.83
C GLN A 293 3.04 14.26 -7.23
N ILE A 294 2.81 14.63 -5.96
CA ILE A 294 1.54 14.43 -5.27
C ILE A 294 0.46 15.33 -5.87
N ALA A 295 0.77 16.61 -6.12
CA ALA A 295 -0.18 17.57 -6.68
C ALA A 295 -0.63 17.16 -8.09
N LEU A 296 0.29 16.70 -8.94
CA LEU A 296 -0.03 16.19 -10.26
C LEU A 296 -0.88 14.91 -10.17
N ALA A 297 -0.51 13.98 -9.30
CA ALA A 297 -1.27 12.75 -9.11
C ALA A 297 -2.70 13.02 -8.60
N ALA A 298 -2.88 13.96 -7.67
CA ALA A 298 -4.17 14.31 -7.10
C ALA A 298 -5.22 14.74 -8.13
N ARG A 299 -4.78 15.48 -9.16
CA ARG A 299 -5.65 15.95 -10.25
C ARG A 299 -5.69 15.03 -11.48
N THR A 300 -4.83 14.01 -11.53
CA THR A 300 -4.75 13.09 -12.66
C THR A 300 -6.04 12.26 -12.78
N THR A 301 -6.60 12.20 -13.99
CA THR A 301 -7.72 11.33 -14.35
C THR A 301 -7.22 10.00 -14.91
N ILE A 302 -6.24 10.03 -15.83
CA ILE A 302 -5.61 8.82 -16.37
C ILE A 302 -4.11 8.89 -16.08
N MET A 303 -3.60 7.96 -15.27
CA MET A 303 -2.16 7.81 -15.03
C MET A 303 -1.63 6.64 -15.84
N MET A 304 -0.49 6.81 -16.49
CA MET A 304 0.11 5.74 -17.29
C MET A 304 1.63 5.69 -17.18
N GLY A 305 2.18 4.51 -17.43
CA GLY A 305 3.63 4.31 -17.38
C GLY A 305 4.01 2.84 -17.49
N VAL A 306 5.31 2.63 -17.68
CA VAL A 306 5.89 1.28 -17.65
C VAL A 306 5.82 0.72 -16.24
N HIS A 307 5.54 -0.57 -16.14
CA HIS A 307 5.44 -1.31 -14.89
C HIS A 307 6.61 -1.09 -13.91
N GLY A 308 6.32 -1.37 -12.63
CA GLY A 308 7.23 -1.14 -11.50
C GLY A 308 7.12 0.27 -10.92
N ASN A 309 7.94 0.54 -9.89
CA ASN A 309 7.78 1.55 -8.83
C ASN A 309 7.27 2.99 -9.11
N GLY A 310 7.20 3.44 -10.37
CA GLY A 310 6.85 4.81 -10.77
C GLY A 310 5.37 5.11 -10.72
N LEU A 311 4.49 4.10 -10.80
CA LEU A 311 3.04 4.29 -10.71
C LEU A 311 2.51 4.33 -9.26
N THR A 312 3.39 4.31 -8.25
CA THR A 312 2.98 4.38 -6.82
C THR A 312 2.17 5.64 -6.52
N SER A 313 2.37 6.72 -7.27
CA SER A 313 1.60 7.96 -7.14
C SER A 313 0.10 7.79 -7.44
N LEU A 314 -0.33 6.66 -8.02
CA LEU A 314 -1.76 6.35 -8.20
C LEU A 314 -2.54 6.39 -6.88
N LEU A 315 -1.87 6.19 -5.74
CA LEU A 315 -2.47 6.26 -4.41
C LEU A 315 -3.09 7.64 -4.12
N TRP A 316 -2.64 8.68 -4.81
CA TRP A 316 -3.06 10.06 -4.57
C TRP A 316 -4.12 10.53 -5.56
N MET A 317 -4.38 9.78 -6.63
CA MET A 317 -5.49 10.06 -7.55
C MET A 317 -6.81 10.05 -6.79
N ASN A 318 -7.78 10.87 -7.23
CA ASN A 318 -9.13 10.81 -6.70
C ASN A 318 -9.94 9.77 -7.49
N PRO A 319 -10.46 8.70 -6.88
CA PRO A 319 -11.26 7.71 -7.61
C PRO A 319 -12.61 8.29 -8.05
N ASN A 320 -12.88 8.24 -9.35
CA ASN A 320 -14.16 8.54 -9.97
C ASN A 320 -14.38 7.57 -11.17
N PRO A 321 -15.56 7.55 -11.81
CA PRO A 321 -15.84 6.60 -12.91
C PRO A 321 -14.88 6.65 -14.10
N ARG A 322 -14.15 7.75 -14.29
CA ARG A 322 -13.13 7.94 -15.36
C ARG A 322 -11.71 7.63 -14.89
N SER A 323 -11.47 7.59 -13.57
CA SER A 323 -10.13 7.37 -13.00
C SER A 323 -9.55 6.03 -13.44
N THR A 324 -8.44 6.10 -14.17
CA THR A 324 -7.86 4.93 -14.85
C THR A 324 -6.34 4.90 -14.69
N VAL A 325 -5.77 3.71 -14.48
CA VAL A 325 -4.32 3.47 -14.51
C VAL A 325 -3.99 2.55 -15.68
N MET A 326 -3.07 2.95 -16.54
CA MET A 326 -2.61 2.18 -17.70
C MET A 326 -1.14 1.77 -17.52
N GLU A 327 -0.87 0.48 -17.45
CA GLU A 327 0.45 -0.06 -17.15
C GLU A 327 1.02 -0.80 -18.36
N PHE A 328 2.23 -0.42 -18.77
CA PHE A 328 2.88 -1.01 -19.94
C PHE A 328 3.84 -2.11 -19.50
N PHE A 329 3.63 -3.31 -20.02
CA PHE A 329 4.43 -4.49 -19.73
C PHE A 329 5.18 -4.97 -20.97
N PHE A 330 6.32 -5.62 -20.75
CA PHE A 330 6.90 -6.46 -21.79
C PHE A 330 5.89 -7.57 -22.14
N PRO A 331 5.68 -7.91 -23.43
CA PRO A 331 4.71 -8.92 -23.85
C PRO A 331 4.82 -10.23 -23.07
N GLU A 332 3.67 -10.83 -22.77
CA GLU A 332 3.50 -12.00 -21.87
C GLU A 332 3.87 -11.77 -20.39
N GLY A 333 4.44 -10.62 -20.05
CA GLY A 333 4.80 -10.24 -18.70
C GLY A 333 3.63 -9.63 -17.95
N PHE A 334 3.45 -10.01 -16.68
CA PHE A 334 2.42 -9.40 -15.84
C PHE A 334 2.78 -9.51 -14.35
N ALA A 335 2.41 -8.48 -13.58
CA ALA A 335 2.47 -8.49 -12.13
C ALA A 335 1.30 -7.68 -11.54
N HIS A 336 0.82 -8.08 -10.37
CA HIS A 336 -0.35 -7.46 -9.72
C HIS A 336 -0.06 -6.12 -9.02
N ASP A 337 1.17 -5.61 -9.05
CA ASP A 337 1.62 -4.49 -8.20
C ASP A 337 0.67 -3.29 -8.24
N TYR A 338 0.39 -2.76 -9.42
CA TYR A 338 -0.53 -1.63 -9.59
C TYR A 338 -1.91 -2.03 -10.06
N GLU A 339 -2.08 -3.18 -10.70
CA GLU A 339 -3.41 -3.72 -10.99
C GLU A 339 -4.22 -3.86 -9.69
N TYR A 340 -3.69 -4.58 -8.70
CA TYR A 340 -4.39 -4.82 -7.45
C TYR A 340 -4.66 -3.50 -6.71
N THR A 341 -3.65 -2.65 -6.60
CA THR A 341 -3.74 -1.38 -5.87
C THR A 341 -4.77 -0.42 -6.50
N THR A 342 -4.77 -0.31 -7.82
CA THR A 342 -5.73 0.52 -8.58
C THR A 342 -7.16 0.05 -8.33
N ARG A 343 -7.40 -1.25 -8.46
CA ARG A 343 -8.74 -1.82 -8.33
C ARG A 343 -9.23 -1.80 -6.88
N ALA A 344 -8.33 -1.97 -5.92
CA ALA A 344 -8.61 -1.83 -4.49
C ALA A 344 -9.05 -0.41 -4.08
N LEU A 345 -8.62 0.61 -4.84
CA LEU A 345 -9.06 2.01 -4.69
C LEU A 345 -10.35 2.33 -5.45
N GLY A 346 -10.93 1.37 -6.18
CA GLY A 346 -12.13 1.58 -6.99
C GLY A 346 -11.87 2.27 -8.32
N MET A 347 -10.63 2.27 -8.81
CA MET A 347 -10.26 2.77 -10.14
C MET A 347 -10.17 1.61 -11.14
N THR A 348 -10.20 1.94 -12.44
CA THR A 348 -10.03 0.96 -13.51
C THR A 348 -8.54 0.80 -13.85
N HIS A 349 -8.07 -0.43 -14.02
CA HIS A 349 -6.71 -0.72 -14.49
C HIS A 349 -6.74 -1.33 -15.89
N TYR A 350 -5.77 -0.96 -16.72
CA TYR A 350 -5.47 -1.64 -17.98
C TYR A 350 -3.99 -1.99 -18.03
N GLY A 351 -3.66 -3.23 -18.36
CA GLY A 351 -2.30 -3.64 -18.72
C GLY A 351 -2.17 -3.72 -20.23
N PHE A 352 -0.99 -3.36 -20.75
CA PHE A 352 -0.70 -3.39 -22.19
C PHE A 352 0.46 -4.33 -22.51
N TRP A 353 0.28 -5.09 -23.60
CA TRP A 353 1.31 -5.80 -24.34
C TRP A 353 1.35 -5.25 -25.76
N ASN A 354 2.22 -4.28 -26.02
CA ASN A 354 2.29 -3.58 -27.30
C ASN A 354 0.95 -2.94 -27.72
N ASN A 355 0.22 -3.58 -28.64
CA ASN A 355 -1.05 -3.14 -29.21
C ASN A 355 -2.27 -3.87 -28.64
N GLU A 356 -2.04 -4.84 -27.75
CA GLU A 356 -3.10 -5.53 -27.02
C GLU A 356 -3.16 -5.00 -25.58
N PHE A 357 -4.38 -4.92 -25.04
CA PHE A 357 -4.58 -4.58 -23.64
C PHE A 357 -5.53 -5.56 -22.95
N PHE A 358 -5.40 -5.66 -21.64
CA PHE A 358 -6.21 -6.52 -20.79
C PHE A 358 -6.64 -5.76 -19.53
N THR A 359 -7.75 -6.19 -18.94
CA THR A 359 -8.29 -5.62 -17.70
C THR A 359 -9.05 -6.69 -16.92
N SER A 360 -9.34 -6.44 -15.64
CA SER A 360 -10.15 -7.33 -14.81
C SER A 360 -11.57 -7.49 -15.39
N PRO A 361 -12.14 -8.71 -15.43
CA PRO A 361 -11.64 -9.96 -14.83
C PRO A 361 -10.70 -10.78 -15.73
N GLY A 362 -10.42 -10.36 -16.96
CA GLY A 362 -9.57 -11.05 -17.95
C GLY A 362 -8.07 -10.79 -17.78
N LEU A 363 -7.54 -10.94 -16.56
CA LEU A 363 -6.12 -10.70 -16.29
C LEU A 363 -5.25 -11.93 -16.67
N PRO A 364 -4.04 -11.72 -17.23
CA PRO A 364 -3.04 -12.77 -17.37
C PRO A 364 -2.59 -13.32 -16.00
N LEU A 365 -1.96 -14.49 -16.01
CA LEU A 365 -1.26 -14.99 -14.83
C LEU A 365 0.06 -14.22 -14.64
N PRO A 366 0.46 -13.90 -13.39
CA PRO A 366 1.74 -13.26 -13.13
C PRO A 366 2.91 -14.04 -13.73
N ARG A 367 3.74 -13.35 -14.51
CA ARG A 367 4.89 -13.94 -15.19
C ARG A 367 5.98 -12.87 -15.38
N TYR A 368 7.19 -13.19 -14.92
CA TYR A 368 8.38 -12.35 -15.08
C TYR A 368 9.23 -12.91 -16.22
N VAL A 369 8.84 -12.61 -17.47
CA VAL A 369 9.52 -13.10 -18.67
C VAL A 369 10.91 -12.47 -18.86
N GLU A 370 11.73 -13.07 -19.73
CA GLU A 370 12.95 -12.42 -20.20
C GLU A 370 12.61 -11.07 -20.84
N GLY A 371 13.37 -10.02 -20.52
CA GLY A 371 13.05 -8.66 -20.96
C GLY A 371 12.02 -7.92 -20.10
N PHE A 372 11.34 -8.59 -19.14
CA PHE A 372 10.38 -7.94 -18.25
C PHE A 372 10.99 -6.75 -17.51
N GLN A 373 12.26 -6.82 -17.08
CA GLN A 373 12.94 -5.72 -16.41
C GLN A 373 13.78 -4.85 -17.38
N GLY A 374 13.66 -5.08 -18.68
CA GLY A 374 14.53 -4.58 -19.74
C GLY A 374 14.22 -3.16 -20.22
N ASN A 375 14.88 -2.75 -21.30
CA ASN A 375 14.85 -1.37 -21.83
C ASN A 375 14.22 -1.25 -23.23
N ALA A 376 13.51 -2.30 -23.64
CA ALA A 376 12.91 -2.39 -24.97
C ALA A 376 11.46 -2.87 -24.84
N ILE A 377 10.68 -2.22 -23.97
CA ILE A 377 9.26 -2.56 -23.79
C ILE A 377 8.47 -1.94 -24.96
N PRO A 378 7.79 -2.75 -25.79
CA PRO A 378 7.00 -2.23 -26.89
C PRO A 378 5.65 -1.69 -26.40
N ILE A 379 5.22 -0.59 -27.00
CA ILE A 379 3.88 -0.02 -26.82
C ILE A 379 3.36 0.53 -28.15
N ASP A 380 2.06 0.37 -28.42
CA ASP A 380 1.40 1.05 -29.53
C ASP A 380 0.69 2.32 -29.01
N GLY A 381 1.25 3.48 -29.31
CA GLY A 381 0.72 4.77 -28.86
C GLY A 381 -0.70 5.08 -29.35
N GLU A 382 -1.09 4.58 -30.54
CA GLU A 382 -2.41 4.86 -31.12
C GLU A 382 -3.49 4.10 -30.35
N VAL A 383 -3.21 2.85 -29.98
CA VAL A 383 -4.10 2.03 -29.16
C VAL A 383 -4.29 2.65 -27.77
N VAL A 384 -3.21 3.10 -27.13
CA VAL A 384 -3.28 3.78 -25.83
C VAL A 384 -4.13 5.05 -25.92
N ALA A 385 -3.88 5.90 -26.91
CA ALA A 385 -4.61 7.15 -27.09
C ALA A 385 -6.11 6.90 -27.36
N ARG A 386 -6.45 5.92 -28.19
CA ARG A 386 -7.84 5.50 -28.43
C ARG A 386 -8.53 5.07 -27.13
N LEU A 387 -7.88 4.24 -26.32
CA LEU A 387 -8.44 3.81 -25.05
C LEU A 387 -8.63 4.98 -24.06
N CYS A 388 -7.73 5.99 -24.07
CA CYS A 388 -7.93 7.21 -23.29
C CYS A 388 -9.24 7.91 -23.68
N VAL A 389 -9.51 8.06 -24.98
CA VAL A 389 -10.76 8.67 -25.47
C VAL A 389 -11.96 7.83 -25.03
N GLU A 390 -11.93 6.51 -25.26
CA GLU A 390 -13.00 5.60 -24.81
C GLU A 390 -13.28 5.77 -23.30
N ARG A 391 -12.24 5.83 -22.47
CA ARG A 391 -12.38 5.97 -21.01
C ARG A 391 -12.93 7.32 -20.58
N LEU A 392 -12.63 8.39 -21.31
CA LEU A 392 -13.07 9.74 -20.97
C LEU A 392 -14.45 10.08 -21.54
N SER A 393 -14.91 9.35 -22.56
CA SER A 393 -16.22 9.52 -23.21
C SER A 393 -17.36 8.72 -22.57
N LEU A 394 -17.07 7.74 -21.70
CA LEU A 394 -18.08 6.84 -21.11
C LEU A 394 -19.18 7.50 -20.25
N ASN A 395 -19.05 8.78 -19.90
CA ASN A 395 -20.11 9.54 -19.22
C ASN A 395 -20.94 10.42 -20.17
N SER A 396 -20.51 10.60 -21.42
CA SER A 396 -21.25 11.40 -22.40
C SER A 396 -22.54 10.69 -22.86
N GLU A 397 -22.58 9.37 -22.81
CA GLU A 397 -23.72 8.56 -23.30
C GLU A 397 -24.78 8.24 -22.23
N VAL A 398 -24.54 8.59 -20.96
CA VAL A 398 -25.51 8.32 -19.86
C VAL A 398 -26.37 9.56 -19.55
N ASP A 399 -25.95 10.73 -20.03
CA ASP A 399 -26.64 12.02 -19.84
C ASP A 399 -27.46 12.48 -21.08
N ASP A 400 -27.63 11.61 -22.09
CA ASP A 400 -28.49 11.81 -23.28
C ASP A 400 -29.79 10.98 -23.24
#